data_AF-A0AAU7PVN6-F1
#
_entry.id   AF-A0AAU7PVN6-F1
#
_cell.length_a   1.000
_cell.length_b   1.000
_cell.length_c   1.000
_cell.angle_alpha   90.00
_cell.angle_beta   90.00
_cell.angle_gamma   90.00
#
_symmetry.space_group_name_H-M   'P 1'
#
loop_
_entity.id
_entity.type
_entity.pdbx_description
1 polymer ?
#
loop_
_entity_poly.entity_id
_entity_poly.type
_entity_poly.pdbx_seq_one_letter_code
_entity_poly.pdbx_strand_id
1 'polypeptide(L)'
;MISENVKKNFKIDMDDILRELENSGKYKGRIEICNTFLEQDKNRWGRGKRRLFEDSLDIKNLYYFAYVKFYLDDDNNKYALVAGKSGSKKVNYKSDVKFCEYPDKGKAKKWLHDNDKNWWHEEILIIKTISEEKKISEKEALDIEACLVKTFGLCES
;
A
#
# COMPACT_ATOMS: atom_id res chain seq x y z
N MET A 1 -8.33 6.97 21.66
CA MET A 1 -8.30 8.10 20.71
C MET A 1 -6.84 8.51 20.54
N ILE A 2 -6.28 8.36 19.34
CA ILE A 2 -4.93 8.85 19.05
C ILE A 2 -5.05 10.36 18.81
N SER A 3 -4.25 11.16 19.53
CA SER A 3 -4.35 12.63 19.54
C SER A 3 -4.02 13.23 18.17
N GLU A 4 -4.60 14.39 17.85
CA GLU A 4 -4.39 15.11 16.59
C GLU A 4 -2.92 15.49 16.34
N ASN A 5 -2.09 15.55 17.38
CA ASN A 5 -0.65 15.82 17.27
C ASN A 5 0.17 14.63 16.72
N VAL A 6 -0.31 13.39 16.84
CA VAL A 6 0.36 12.21 16.23
C VAL A 6 0.16 12.18 14.71
N LYS A 7 -0.94 12.77 14.21
CA LYS A 7 -1.23 12.86 12.77
C LYS A 7 -0.31 13.83 12.01
N LYS A 8 0.51 14.63 12.70
CA LYS A 8 1.41 15.60 12.06
C LYS A 8 2.69 14.97 11.51
N ASN A 9 3.13 13.80 11.99
CA ASN A 9 4.38 13.19 11.53
C ASN A 9 4.21 11.68 11.29
N PHE A 10 3.63 11.29 10.15
CA PHE A 10 3.67 9.91 9.65
C PHE A 10 5.07 9.52 9.16
N LYS A 11 6.09 9.67 10.00
CA LYS A 11 7.47 9.29 9.67
C LYS A 11 7.73 7.84 10.06
N ILE A 12 6.97 6.93 9.47
CA ILE A 12 7.19 5.48 9.61
C ILE A 12 7.83 5.03 8.31
N ASP A 13 9.11 4.69 8.36
CA ASP A 13 9.82 4.21 7.19
C ASP A 13 9.46 2.75 6.87
N MET A 14 9.93 2.28 5.72
CA MET A 14 9.66 0.91 5.29
C MET A 14 10.36 -0.12 6.19
N ASP A 15 11.54 0.20 6.72
CA ASP A 15 12.34 -0.71 7.52
C ASP A 15 11.72 -0.95 8.90
N ASP A 16 11.08 0.07 9.48
CA ASP A 16 10.27 -0.03 10.69
C ASP A 16 9.09 -0.99 10.50
N ILE A 17 8.39 -0.90 9.36
CA ILE A 17 7.30 -1.81 9.01
C ILE A 17 7.83 -3.23 8.84
N LEU A 18 8.91 -3.40 8.07
CA LEU A 18 9.51 -4.71 7.82
C LEU A 18 9.93 -5.38 9.13
N ARG A 19 10.66 -4.65 9.98
CA ARG A 19 11.14 -5.14 11.28
C ARG A 19 9.98 -5.60 12.17
N GLU A 20 8.93 -4.79 12.29
CA GLU A 20 7.77 -5.14 13.12
C GLU A 20 7.01 -6.36 12.58
N LEU A 21 6.76 -6.40 11.26
CA LEU A 21 6.05 -7.52 10.64
C LEU A 21 6.86 -8.82 10.69
N GLU A 22 8.18 -8.77 10.51
CA GLU A 22 9.07 -9.93 10.61
C GLU A 22 9.17 -10.45 12.05
N ASN A 23 9.31 -9.54 13.03
CA ASN A 23 9.37 -9.91 14.45
C ASN A 23 8.08 -10.57 14.95
N SER A 24 6.93 -10.21 14.39
CA SER A 24 5.66 -10.87 14.72
C SER A 24 5.63 -12.36 14.35
N GLY A 25 6.53 -12.81 13.45
CA GLY A 25 6.55 -14.16 12.88
C GLY A 25 5.38 -14.49 11.95
N LYS A 26 4.23 -13.81 12.10
CA LYS A 26 2.98 -14.06 11.38
C LYS A 26 3.08 -13.82 9.87
N TYR A 27 3.93 -12.87 9.47
CA TYR A 27 4.08 -12.42 8.08
C TYR A 27 5.42 -12.82 7.46
N LYS A 28 6.20 -13.64 8.15
CA LYS A 28 7.53 -14.06 7.69
C LYS A 28 7.44 -14.76 6.33
N GLY A 29 8.25 -14.31 5.37
CA GLY A 29 8.27 -14.82 3.99
C GLY A 29 7.07 -14.42 3.13
N ARG A 30 6.19 -13.53 3.62
CA ARG A 30 4.98 -13.08 2.92
C ARG A 30 5.03 -11.62 2.50
N ILE A 31 6.15 -10.94 2.73
CA ILE A 31 6.32 -9.51 2.47
C ILE A 31 7.18 -9.35 1.22
N GLU A 32 6.79 -8.47 0.31
CA GLU A 32 7.53 -8.22 -0.91
C GLU A 32 7.36 -6.76 -1.37
N ILE A 33 8.45 -6.14 -1.84
CA ILE A 33 8.39 -4.85 -2.51
C ILE A 33 7.99 -5.09 -3.97
N CYS A 34 6.96 -4.40 -4.43
CA CYS A 34 6.45 -4.54 -5.79
C CYS A 34 6.57 -3.21 -6.55
N ASN A 35 7.33 -3.24 -7.64
CA ASN A 35 7.37 -2.13 -8.58
C ASN A 35 5.99 -1.93 -9.23
N THR A 36 5.50 -0.70 -9.24
CA THR A 36 4.20 -0.33 -9.81
C THR A 36 4.31 -0.05 -11.31
N PHE A 37 5.51 0.18 -11.82
CA PHE A 37 5.80 0.66 -13.17
C PHE A 37 5.17 2.03 -13.49
N LEU A 38 4.72 2.76 -12.46
CA LEU A 38 4.30 4.15 -12.55
C LEU A 38 5.52 5.03 -12.24
N GLU A 39 5.97 5.79 -13.22
CA GLU A 39 7.04 6.77 -13.03
C GLU A 39 6.64 7.80 -11.96
N GLN A 40 7.62 8.25 -11.18
CA GLN A 40 7.42 9.34 -10.23
C GLN A 40 6.79 10.56 -10.94
N ASP A 41 5.91 11.26 -10.22
CA ASP A 41 5.17 12.45 -10.70
C ASP A 41 4.19 12.24 -11.87
N LYS A 42 3.91 10.99 -12.26
CA LYS A 42 2.83 10.68 -13.21
C LYS A 42 1.50 10.43 -12.50
N ASN A 43 0.47 11.14 -12.93
CA ASN A 43 -0.90 10.96 -12.43
C ASN A 43 -1.63 9.70 -12.95
N ARG A 44 -1.04 8.97 -13.91
CA ARG A 44 -1.60 7.74 -14.49
C ARG A 44 -0.51 6.87 -15.10
N TRP A 45 -0.76 5.56 -15.11
CA TRP A 45 0.08 4.62 -15.84
C TRP A 45 0.13 4.96 -17.33
N GLY A 46 1.34 5.03 -17.87
CA GLY A 46 1.58 5.08 -19.30
C GLY A 46 1.08 3.81 -20.01
N ARG A 47 1.05 3.85 -21.34
CA ARG A 47 0.60 2.73 -22.18
C ARG A 47 1.36 1.45 -21.80
N GLY A 48 0.62 0.38 -21.49
CA GLY A 48 1.19 -0.93 -21.15
C GLY A 48 1.78 -1.07 -19.74
N LYS A 49 2.17 0.01 -19.07
CA LYS A 49 2.78 -0.03 -17.73
C LYS A 49 1.84 -0.63 -16.69
N ARG A 50 0.54 -0.33 -16.78
CA ARG A 50 -0.45 -0.94 -15.89
C ARG A 50 -0.53 -2.47 -16.06
N ARG A 51 -0.41 -2.95 -17.30
CA ARG A 51 -0.40 -4.38 -17.58
C ARG A 51 0.83 -5.05 -16.98
N LEU A 52 2.01 -4.42 -17.08
CA LEU A 52 3.23 -4.91 -16.42
C LEU A 52 3.05 -5.06 -14.91
N PHE A 53 2.41 -4.08 -14.28
CA PHE A 53 2.07 -4.17 -12.85
C PHE A 53 1.18 -5.38 -12.55
N GLU A 54 0.05 -5.53 -13.24
CA GLU A 54 -0.87 -6.67 -13.03
C GLU A 54 -0.21 -8.02 -13.34
N ASP A 55 0.60 -8.11 -14.39
CA ASP A 55 1.35 -9.32 -14.73
C ASP A 55 2.39 -9.64 -13.63
N SER A 56 3.00 -8.63 -13.01
CA SER A 56 3.89 -8.83 -11.87
C SER A 56 3.19 -9.37 -10.62
N LEU A 57 1.91 -9.03 -10.39
CA LEU A 57 1.10 -9.58 -9.30
C LEU A 57 0.71 -11.04 -9.58
N ASP A 58 0.47 -11.37 -10.84
CA ASP A 58 0.11 -12.72 -11.28
C ASP A 58 1.30 -13.68 -11.24
N ILE A 59 2.50 -13.24 -11.64
CA ILE A 59 3.75 -14.00 -11.49
C ILE A 59 4.02 -14.33 -10.01
N LYS A 60 3.66 -13.42 -9.10
CA LYS A 60 3.76 -13.62 -7.64
C LYS A 60 2.65 -14.51 -7.07
N ASN A 61 1.78 -15.02 -7.93
CA ASN A 61 0.60 -15.84 -7.61
C ASN A 61 -0.34 -15.19 -6.58
N LEU A 62 -0.58 -13.89 -6.69
CA LEU A 62 -1.44 -13.17 -5.75
C LEU A 62 -2.91 -13.30 -6.14
N TYR A 63 -3.77 -13.61 -5.16
CA TYR A 63 -5.22 -13.50 -5.27
C TYR A 63 -5.63 -12.15 -4.68
N TYR A 64 -6.09 -12.11 -3.41
CA TYR A 64 -6.09 -10.86 -2.65
C TYR A 64 -4.76 -10.67 -1.93
N PHE A 65 -4.45 -9.42 -1.62
CA PHE A 65 -3.26 -9.03 -0.87
C PHE A 65 -3.52 -7.72 -0.14
N ALA A 66 -2.81 -7.50 0.96
CA ALA A 66 -2.71 -6.18 1.57
C ALA A 66 -1.47 -5.46 1.03
N TYR A 67 -1.48 -4.14 1.07
CA TYR A 67 -0.37 -3.32 0.62
C TYR A 67 -0.21 -2.05 1.45
N VAL A 68 0.99 -1.49 1.42
CA VAL A 68 1.31 -0.17 1.95
C VAL A 68 1.76 0.76 0.82
N LYS A 69 1.21 1.97 0.77
CA LYS A 69 1.68 3.07 -0.09
C LYS A 69 2.45 4.08 0.74
N PHE A 70 3.38 4.74 0.06
CA PHE A 70 4.31 5.68 0.66
C PHE A 70 4.16 7.08 0.09
N TYR A 71 4.61 8.08 0.82
CA TYR A 71 4.76 9.46 0.38
C TYR A 71 6.23 9.89 0.49
N LEU A 72 6.57 10.96 -0.22
CA LEU A 72 7.86 11.62 -0.12
C LEU A 72 7.76 12.84 0.80
N ASP A 73 8.69 12.97 1.75
CA ASP A 73 8.88 14.22 2.49
C ASP A 73 9.74 15.23 1.72
N ASP A 74 9.99 16.39 2.33
CA ASP A 74 10.69 17.51 1.69
C ASP A 74 12.15 17.19 1.35
N ASP A 75 12.73 16.19 2.03
CA ASP A 75 14.09 15.69 1.82
C ASP A 75 14.10 14.46 0.88
N ASN A 76 12.97 14.15 0.22
CA ASN A 76 12.73 12.96 -0.60
C ASN A 76 12.87 11.62 0.16
N ASN A 77 12.65 11.63 1.48
CA ASN A 77 12.57 10.39 2.24
C ASN A 77 11.18 9.74 2.07
N LYS A 78 11.18 8.41 1.98
CA LYS A 78 9.98 7.60 1.75
C LYS A 78 9.37 7.14 3.08
N TYR A 79 8.12 7.50 3.33
CA TYR A 79 7.39 7.11 4.53
C TYR A 79 6.01 6.54 4.24
N ALA A 80 5.54 5.62 5.07
CA ALA A 80 4.25 4.97 4.90
C ALA A 80 3.08 5.90 5.25
N LEU A 81 2.02 5.85 4.45
CA LEU A 81 0.82 6.66 4.69
C LEU A 81 -0.48 5.86 4.63
N VAL A 82 -0.58 4.91 3.70
CA VAL A 82 -1.82 4.16 3.46
C VAL A 82 -1.57 2.67 3.58
N ALA A 83 -2.47 1.98 4.27
CA ALA A 83 -2.67 0.56 4.14
C ALA A 83 -3.95 0.31 3.34
N GLY A 84 -3.94 -0.70 2.47
CA GLY A 84 -5.10 -1.09 1.69
C GLY A 84 -5.11 -2.58 1.39
N LYS A 85 -6.28 -3.11 1.05
CA LYS A 85 -6.39 -4.43 0.40
C LYS A 85 -6.74 -4.29 -1.08
N SER A 86 -6.33 -5.26 -1.88
CA SER A 86 -6.73 -5.36 -3.29
C SER A 86 -6.76 -6.81 -3.75
N GLY A 87 -7.60 -7.10 -4.74
CA GLY A 87 -7.53 -8.33 -5.54
C GLY A 87 -6.65 -8.12 -6.78
N SER A 88 -5.94 -9.14 -7.24
CA SER A 88 -5.27 -9.14 -8.54
C SER A 88 -6.25 -9.48 -9.68
N LYS A 89 -5.76 -9.54 -10.93
CA LYS A 89 -6.54 -10.02 -12.09
C LYS A 89 -7.04 -11.48 -11.96
N LYS A 90 -6.54 -12.27 -11.01
CA LYS A 90 -7.03 -13.64 -10.76
C LYS A 90 -8.43 -13.65 -10.13
N VAL A 91 -8.76 -12.62 -9.37
CA VAL A 91 -10.01 -12.54 -8.58
C VAL A 91 -10.87 -11.32 -8.93
N ASN A 92 -10.27 -10.30 -9.53
CA ASN A 92 -10.87 -9.07 -10.00
C ASN A 92 -10.54 -8.84 -11.49
N TYR A 93 -11.14 -7.82 -12.12
CA TYR A 93 -10.73 -7.40 -13.47
C TYR A 93 -9.29 -6.86 -13.51
N LYS A 94 -8.91 -6.12 -12.47
CA LYS A 94 -7.56 -5.58 -12.19
C LYS A 94 -7.49 -5.18 -10.72
N SER A 95 -6.29 -4.91 -10.21
CA SER A 95 -6.13 -4.37 -8.86
C SER A 95 -6.72 -2.97 -8.68
N ASP A 96 -7.08 -2.60 -7.46
CA ASP A 96 -7.66 -1.29 -7.14
C ASP A 96 -6.61 -0.26 -6.73
N VAL A 97 -5.32 -0.62 -6.80
CA VAL A 97 -4.19 0.26 -6.48
C VAL A 97 -4.16 1.45 -7.44
N LYS A 98 -4.24 2.66 -6.88
CA LYS A 98 -4.23 3.96 -7.57
C LYS A 98 -3.46 5.00 -6.74
N PHE A 99 -2.89 5.99 -7.42
CA PHE A 99 -2.08 7.09 -6.84
C PHE A 99 -2.66 8.47 -7.20
N CYS A 100 -3.97 8.61 -7.16
CA CYS A 100 -4.59 9.91 -7.48
C CYS A 100 -4.52 10.86 -6.28
N GLU A 101 -4.29 12.14 -6.53
CA GLU A 101 -4.07 13.18 -5.50
C GLU A 101 -5.31 14.03 -5.20
N TYR A 102 -6.47 13.75 -5.81
CA TYR A 102 -7.68 14.55 -5.56
C TYR A 102 -8.05 14.60 -4.06
N PRO A 103 -7.93 15.76 -3.40
CA PRO A 103 -8.01 15.88 -1.93
C PRO A 103 -9.39 15.49 -1.38
N ASP A 104 -10.45 15.71 -2.16
CA ASP A 104 -11.83 15.39 -1.78
C ASP A 104 -12.12 13.87 -1.74
N LYS A 105 -11.16 13.02 -2.11
CA LYS A 105 -11.35 11.58 -2.31
C LYS A 105 -10.61 10.71 -1.28
N GLY A 106 -10.55 11.12 -0.01
CA GLY A 106 -10.12 10.27 1.11
C GLY A 106 -9.12 10.93 2.07
N LYS A 107 -9.01 10.38 3.29
CA LYS A 107 -8.19 10.93 4.39
C LYS A 107 -6.72 11.13 4.00
N ALA A 108 -6.12 10.14 3.33
CA ALA A 108 -4.73 10.22 2.92
C ALA A 108 -4.45 11.30 1.87
N LYS A 109 -5.36 11.47 0.90
CA LYS A 109 -5.21 12.50 -0.15
C LYS A 109 -5.36 13.90 0.42
N LYS A 110 -6.33 14.08 1.33
CA LYS A 110 -6.45 15.31 2.10
C LYS A 110 -5.18 15.59 2.90
N TRP A 111 -4.63 14.58 3.59
CA TRP A 111 -3.39 14.75 4.35
C TRP A 111 -2.21 15.15 3.44
N LEU A 112 -2.04 14.51 2.29
CA LEU A 112 -0.99 14.88 1.32
C LEU A 112 -1.13 16.34 0.87
N HIS A 113 -2.34 16.75 0.48
CA HIS A 113 -2.63 18.12 0.06
C HIS A 113 -2.39 19.15 1.18
N ASP A 114 -2.90 18.87 2.40
CA ASP A 114 -2.78 19.78 3.54
C ASP A 114 -1.34 19.93 4.05
N ASN A 115 -0.44 18.99 3.72
CA ASN A 115 0.97 18.99 4.14
C ASN A 115 1.97 19.21 2.98
N ASP A 116 1.47 19.52 1.78
CA ASP A 116 2.26 19.69 0.56
C ASP A 116 3.22 18.50 0.30
N LYS A 117 2.65 17.30 0.26
CA LYS A 117 3.38 16.04 0.08
C LYS A 117 2.89 15.30 -1.16
N ASN A 118 3.79 14.52 -1.76
CA ASN A 118 3.51 13.74 -2.98
C ASN A 118 3.55 12.25 -2.68
N TRP A 119 2.80 11.45 -3.45
CA TRP A 119 2.94 10.00 -3.42
C TRP A 119 4.32 9.56 -3.91
N TRP A 120 4.85 8.51 -3.28
CA TRP A 120 5.85 7.66 -3.91
C TRP A 120 5.13 6.70 -4.85
N HIS A 121 5.37 6.85 -6.15
CA HIS A 121 4.63 6.09 -7.16
C HIS A 121 5.25 4.75 -7.48
N GLU A 122 6.58 4.64 -7.45
CA GLU A 122 7.29 3.59 -8.17
C GLU A 122 7.15 2.21 -7.54
N GLU A 123 6.88 2.15 -6.23
CA GLU A 123 6.81 0.90 -5.49
C GLU A 123 5.74 0.93 -4.39
N ILE A 124 5.22 -0.27 -4.07
CA ILE A 124 4.41 -0.52 -2.88
C ILE A 124 4.99 -1.71 -2.13
N LEU A 125 4.71 -1.78 -0.83
CA LEU A 125 4.96 -2.99 -0.05
C LEU A 125 3.71 -3.87 -0.13
N ILE A 126 3.88 -5.15 -0.43
CA ILE A 126 2.80 -6.14 -0.49
C ILE A 126 2.96 -7.14 0.65
N ILE A 127 1.85 -7.49 1.28
CA ILE A 127 1.75 -8.61 2.22
C ILE A 127 0.79 -9.64 1.62
N LYS A 128 1.34 -10.80 1.25
CA LYS A 128 0.62 -11.89 0.58
C LYS A 128 -0.33 -12.60 1.54
N THR A 129 -1.50 -13.01 1.06
CA THR A 129 -2.37 -13.97 1.76
C THR A 129 -1.80 -15.37 1.65
N ILE A 130 -2.18 -16.27 2.56
CA ILE A 130 -1.78 -17.68 2.52
C ILE A 130 -2.70 -18.44 1.58
N SER A 131 -4.00 -18.18 1.66
CA SER A 131 -4.99 -18.92 0.89
C SER A 131 -5.11 -18.38 -0.53
N GLU A 132 -5.27 -19.30 -1.48
CA GLU A 132 -5.69 -19.02 -2.86
C GLU A 132 -7.22 -19.02 -3.02
N GLU A 133 -7.96 -19.50 -2.01
CA GLU A 133 -9.42 -19.47 -2.07
C GLU A 133 -9.90 -18.03 -1.95
N LYS A 134 -10.61 -17.54 -2.98
CA LYS A 134 -11.02 -16.13 -3.12
C LYS A 134 -11.58 -15.52 -1.83
N LYS A 135 -12.56 -16.18 -1.18
CA LYS A 135 -13.23 -15.64 0.01
C LYS A 135 -12.31 -15.61 1.24
N ILE A 136 -11.49 -16.64 1.42
CA ILE A 136 -10.54 -16.71 2.55
C ILE A 136 -9.42 -15.70 2.34
N SER A 137 -8.86 -15.62 1.14
CA SER A 137 -7.84 -14.65 0.73
C SER A 137 -8.34 -13.21 0.94
N GLU A 138 -9.56 -12.89 0.50
CA GLU A 138 -10.13 -11.55 0.69
C GLU A 138 -10.25 -11.16 2.16
N LYS A 139 -10.77 -12.08 2.99
CA LYS A 139 -10.90 -11.87 4.43
C LYS A 139 -9.53 -11.68 5.09
N GLU A 140 -8.57 -12.52 4.73
CA GLU A 140 -7.21 -12.42 5.26
C GLU A 140 -6.54 -11.09 4.86
N ALA A 141 -6.70 -10.64 3.61
CA ALA A 141 -6.16 -9.35 3.18
C ALA A 141 -6.78 -8.17 3.95
N LEU A 142 -8.09 -8.24 4.26
CA LEU A 142 -8.76 -7.26 5.11
C LEU A 142 -8.23 -7.27 6.55
N ASP A 143 -8.03 -8.46 7.13
CA ASP A 143 -7.46 -8.60 8.48
C ASP A 143 -6.02 -8.06 8.55
N ILE A 144 -5.24 -8.22 7.48
CA ILE A 144 -3.90 -7.63 7.37
C ILE A 144 -3.97 -6.11 7.26
N GLU A 145 -4.82 -5.56 6.39
CA GLU A 145 -5.03 -4.11 6.28
C GLU A 145 -5.38 -3.49 7.63
N ALA A 146 -6.36 -4.06 8.34
CA ALA A 146 -6.76 -3.59 9.67
C ALA A 146 -5.61 -3.65 10.70
N CYS A 147 -4.77 -4.69 10.61
CA CYS A 147 -3.56 -4.80 11.43
C CYS A 147 -2.57 -3.67 11.13
N LEU A 148 -2.27 -3.40 9.85
CA LEU A 148 -1.35 -2.34 9.43
C LEU A 148 -1.84 -0.96 9.89
N VAL A 149 -3.13 -0.67 9.71
CA VAL A 149 -3.78 0.58 10.17
C VAL A 149 -3.66 0.72 11.68
N LYS A 150 -3.94 -0.34 12.45
CA LYS A 150 -3.90 -0.29 13.91
C LYS A 150 -2.48 -0.15 14.46
N THR A 151 -1.54 -0.90 13.91
CA THR A 151 -0.15 -0.96 14.41
C THR A 151 0.63 0.29 14.06
N PHE A 152 0.48 0.78 12.83
CA PHE A 152 1.27 1.90 12.31
C PHE A 152 0.47 3.21 12.19
N GLY A 153 -0.82 3.21 12.54
CA GLY A 153 -1.67 4.40 12.46
C GLY A 153 -2.03 4.85 11.04
N LEU A 154 -1.73 4.05 10.01
CA LEU A 154 -1.88 4.40 8.60
C LEU A 154 -3.33 4.74 8.24
N CYS A 155 -3.51 5.51 7.17
CA CYS A 155 -4.83 5.71 6.58
C CYS A 155 -5.30 4.45 5.85
N GLU A 156 -6.59 4.14 5.96
CA GLU A 156 -7.26 3.14 5.12
C GLU A 156 -7.36 3.66 3.67
N SER A 157 -7.27 2.76 2.69
CA SER A 157 -7.24 3.08 1.25
C SER A 157 -8.59 3.41 0.62
#